data_AF-A0A2M6NZU7-F1
#
_entry.id   AF-A0A2M6NZU7-F1
#
_cell.length_a   1.000
_cell.length_b   1.000
_cell.length_c   1.000
_cell.angle_alpha   90.00
_cell.angle_beta   90.00
_cell.angle_gamma   90.00
#
_symmetry.space_group_name_H-M   'P 1'
#
loop_
_entity.id
_entity.type
_entity.pdbx_description
1 polymer ?
#
loop_
_entity_poly.entity_id
_entity_poly.type
_entity_poly.pdbx_seq_one_letter_code
_entity_poly.pdbx_strand_id
1 'polypeptide(L)' 'MEQNTQRTRCEIWTRVMGYHRPVSHFNIGKKAEHYSRKHFVEQQCVQANDFFSQKYSVTC' A
#
# COMPACT_ATOMS: atom_id res chain seq x y z
N MET A 1 8.72 28.28 -25.79
CA MET A 1 8.29 27.09 -25.05
C MET A 1 8.89 27.20 -23.67
N GLU A 2 8.18 27.84 -22.75
CA GLU A 2 8.67 28.09 -21.40
C GLU A 2 7.47 28.30 -20.50
N GLN A 3 7.36 27.47 -19.46
CA GLN A 3 6.68 27.69 -18.17
C GLN A 3 6.57 26.35 -17.44
N ASN A 4 7.67 25.86 -16.89
CA ASN A 4 7.60 24.88 -15.80
C ASN A 4 8.61 25.20 -14.69
N THR A 5 8.99 26.47 -14.58
CA THR A 5 10.19 26.91 -13.87
C THR A 5 9.94 27.21 -12.39
N GLN A 6 8.76 26.93 -11.83
CA GLN A 6 8.46 27.14 -10.41
C GLN A 6 7.46 26.12 -9.82
N ARG A 7 7.56 24.83 -10.13
CA ARG A 7 6.78 23.82 -9.39
C ARG A 7 7.58 23.28 -8.21
N THR A 8 7.09 23.52 -7.00
CA THR A 8 7.61 22.86 -5.79
C THR A 8 7.26 21.38 -5.84
N ARG A 9 8.24 20.51 -5.59
CA ARG A 9 8.02 19.05 -5.58
C ARG A 9 7.14 18.67 -4.39
N CYS A 10 6.06 17.94 -4.64
CA CYS A 10 5.26 17.34 -3.58
C CYS A 10 6.06 16.22 -2.90
N GLU A 11 6.08 16.23 -1.57
CA GLU A 11 6.62 15.13 -0.79
C GLU A 11 5.54 14.11 -0.46
N ILE A 12 5.88 12.84 -0.65
CA ILE A 12 4.99 11.72 -0.33
C ILE A 12 5.38 11.19 1.04
N TRP A 13 4.40 11.11 1.94
CA TRP A 13 4.58 10.65 3.31
C TRP A 13 3.84 9.33 3.51
N THR A 14 4.47 8.41 4.24
CA THR A 14 3.90 7.10 4.55
C THR A 14 4.09 6.77 6.02
N ARG A 15 3.21 5.92 6.56
CA ARG A 15 3.35 5.42 7.92
C ARG A 15 4.43 4.33 8.02
N VAL A 16 5.33 4.48 8.97
CA VAL A 16 6.36 3.50 9.33
C VAL A 16 6.26 3.22 10.82
N MET A 17 5.90 2.00 11.21
CA MET A 17 5.84 1.52 12.60
C MET A 17 5.05 2.37 13.61
N GLY A 18 4.27 3.37 13.18
CA GLY A 18 3.55 4.23 14.10
C GLY A 18 3.46 5.69 13.68
N TYR A 19 4.50 6.20 13.02
CA TYR A 19 4.68 7.62 12.69
C TYR A 19 4.76 7.86 11.19
N HIS A 20 4.56 9.11 10.77
CA HIS A 20 4.69 9.52 9.37
C HIS A 20 6.14 9.83 9.04
N ARG A 21 6.65 9.23 7.97
CA ARG A 21 8.00 9.44 7.47
C ARG A 21 7.94 9.73 5.97
N PRO A 22 8.66 10.76 5.46
CA PRO A 22 8.73 11.04 4.04
C PRO A 22 9.45 9.90 3.30
N VAL A 23 8.88 9.48 2.16
CA VAL A 23 9.41 8.40 1.32
C VAL A 23 10.77 8.78 0.72
N SER A 24 11.03 10.08 0.53
CA SER A 24 12.31 10.62 0.05
C SER A 24 13.50 10.20 0.92
N HIS A 25 13.27 9.95 2.22
CA HIS A 25 14.31 9.61 3.19
C HIS A 25 14.58 8.09 3.29
N PHE A 26 13.99 7.27 2.41
CA PHE A 26 14.13 5.81 2.47
C PHE A 26 15.49 5.37 1.91
N ASN A 27 16.19 4.49 2.62
CA ASN A 27 17.34 3.79 2.08
C ASN A 27 16.88 2.65 1.14
N ILE A 28 17.81 2.01 0.43
CA ILE A 28 17.49 0.98 -0.58
C ILE A 28 16.67 -0.17 0.03
N GLY A 29 17.04 -0.65 1.22
CA GLY A 29 16.31 -1.70 1.92
C GLY A 29 14.87 -1.30 2.28
N LYS A 30 14.66 -0.08 2.77
CA LYS A 30 13.31 0.43 3.08
C LYS A 30 12.47 0.69 1.84
N LYS A 31 13.07 1.08 0.72
CA LYS A 31 12.37 1.15 -0.57
C LYS A 31 11.88 -0.24 -0.99
N ALA A 32 12.75 -1.24 -0.95
CA ALA A 32 12.39 -2.63 -1.28
C ALA A 32 11.28 -3.16 -0.36
N GLU A 33 11.39 -2.96 0.94
CA GLU A 33 10.32 -3.31 1.91
C GLU A 33 9.00 -2.61 1.55
N HIS A 34 9.03 -1.32 1.23
CA HIS A 34 7.85 -0.55 0.90
C HIS A 34 7.15 -1.05 -0.37
N TYR A 35 7.92 -1.34 -1.44
CA TYR A 35 7.37 -1.87 -2.68
C TYR A 35 6.79 -3.28 -2.55
N SER A 36 7.31 -4.08 -1.62
CA SER A 36 6.80 -5.43 -1.34
C SER A 36 5.52 -5.44 -0.48
N ARG A 37 5.04 -4.28 0.01
CA ARG A 37 3.82 -4.23 0.82
C ARG A 37 2.60 -4.56 -0.05
N LYS A 38 1.80 -5.51 0.43
CA LYS A 38 0.51 -5.83 -0.19
C LYS A 38 -0.54 -4.87 0.34
N HIS A 39 -1.22 -4.18 -0.56
CA HIS A 39 -2.35 -3.32 -0.23
C HIS A 39 -3.62 -4.16 -0.10
N PHE A 40 -4.50 -3.75 0.80
CA PHE A 40 -5.83 -4.32 0.90
C PHE A 40 -6.60 -4.02 -0.39
N VAL A 41 -7.25 -5.05 -0.95
CA VAL A 41 -8.14 -4.93 -2.10
C VAL A 41 -9.45 -5.60 -1.72
N GLU A 42 -10.51 -4.81 -1.59
CA GLU A 42 -11.80 -5.27 -1.09
C GLU A 42 -12.33 -6.50 -1.83
N GLN A 43 -12.29 -6.46 -3.17
CA GLN A 43 -12.73 -7.57 -4.02
C GLN A 43 -11.97 -8.88 -3.74
N GLN A 44 -10.65 -8.80 -3.51
CA GLN A 44 -9.84 -9.98 -3.20
C GLN A 44 -10.19 -10.55 -1.83
N CYS A 45 -10.49 -9.69 -0.87
CA CYS A 45 -10.88 -10.11 0.47
C CYS A 45 -12.27 -10.76 0.50
N VAL A 46 -13.24 -10.22 -0.24
CA VAL A 46 -14.58 -10.81 -0.38
C VAL A 46 -14.49 -12.20 -1.00
N GLN A 47 -13.76 -12.35 -2.13
CA GLN A 47 -13.59 -13.66 -2.79
C GLN A 47 -12.94 -14.71 -1.88
N ALA A 48 -11.91 -14.32 -1.13
CA ALA A 48 -11.26 -15.23 -0.19
C ALA A 48 -12.20 -15.67 0.94
N ASN A 49 -13.04 -14.75 1.43
CA ASN A 49 -14.00 -15.04 2.48
C ASN A 49 -15.15 -15.92 1.98
N ASP A 50 -15.70 -15.62 0.80
CA ASP A 50 -16.76 -16.42 0.17
C ASP A 50 -16.30 -17.86 -0.07
N PHE A 51 -15.07 -18.04 -0.59
CA PHE A 51 -14.50 -19.38 -0.78
C PHE A 51 -14.32 -20.12 0.55
N PHE A 52 -13.85 -19.44 1.59
CA PHE A 52 -13.73 -20.01 2.93
C PHE A 52 -15.10 -20.44 3.46
N SER A 53 -16.09 -19.56 3.39
CA SER A 53 -17.46 -19.84 3.81
C SER A 53 -18.04 -21.02 3.05
N GLN A 54 -17.88 -21.13 1.73
CA GLN A 54 -18.36 -22.27 0.94
C GLN A 54 -17.65 -23.58 1.30
N LYS A 55 -16.33 -23.54 1.54
CA LYS A 55 -15.52 -24.74 1.83
C LYS A 55 -15.80 -25.32 3.22
N TYR A 56 -16.08 -24.46 4.20
CA TYR A 56 -16.22 -24.83 5.60
C TYR A 56 -17.63 -24.63 6.15
N SER A 57 -18.61 -24.28 5.31
CA SER A 57 -20.02 -24.37 5.69
C SER A 57 -20.39 -25.84 5.75
N VAL A 58 -20.14 -26.42 6.92
CA VAL A 58 -20.74 -27.68 7.32
C VAL A 58 -22.24 -27.45 7.33
N THR A 59 -22.95 -28.10 6.41
CA THR A 59 -24.40 -28.33 6.54
C THR A 59 -24.64 -29.01 7.89
N CYS A 60 -25.26 -28.27 8.81
CA CYS A 60 -26.17 -28.90 9.75
C CYS A 60 -27.32 -29.56 8.99
#